data_AF-C4JTU2-F1
#
_entry.id   AF-C4JTU2-F1
#
_cell.length_a   1.000
_cell.length_b   1.000
_cell.length_c   1.000
_cell.angle_alpha   90.00
_cell.angle_beta   90.00
_cell.angle_gamma   90.00
#
_symmetry.space_group_name_H-M   'P 1'
#
loop_
_entity.id
_entity.type
_entity.pdbx_description
1 polymer ?
#
loop_
_entity_poly.entity_id
_entity_poly.type
_entity_poly.pdbx_seq_one_letter_code
_entity_poly.pdbx_strand_id
1 'polypeptide(L)' 'MIEFPTLQPAFSLQPMVGGRVKSLPGFSPAFNGEFVGSGNDYIRVDPDGKHFRLDAHGVIRTDDGAV' A
#
# COMPACT_ATOMS: atom_id res chain seq x y z
N MET A 1 14.97 -27.48 23.17
CA MET A 1 14.62 -26.87 21.87
C MET A 1 14.81 -25.38 22.03
N ILE A 2 15.85 -24.80 21.43
CA ILE A 2 16.08 -23.35 21.47
C ILE A 2 15.32 -22.77 20.28
N GLU A 3 14.37 -21.88 20.56
CA GLU A 3 13.62 -21.14 19.55
C GLU A 3 14.56 -20.05 19.00
N PHE A 4 14.96 -20.17 17.74
CA PHE A 4 15.69 -19.09 17.08
C PHE A 4 14.68 -17.98 16.78
N PRO A 5 14.89 -16.74 17.22
CA PRO A 5 14.00 -15.65 16.86
C PRO A 5 14.01 -15.54 15.34
N THR A 6 12.83 -15.65 14.73
CA THR A 6 12.69 -15.40 13.30
C THR A 6 13.17 -13.97 13.06
N LEU A 7 14.21 -13.81 12.22
CA LEU A 7 14.60 -12.49 11.75
C LEU A 7 13.40 -11.96 10.96
N GLN A 8 12.57 -11.11 11.59
CA GLN A 8 11.59 -10.34 10.83
C GLN A 8 12.38 -9.56 9.78
N PRO A 9 12.09 -9.74 8.49
CA PRO A 9 12.86 -9.05 7.48
C PRO A 9 12.64 -7.55 7.66
N ALA A 10 13.72 -6.80 7.84
CA ALA A 10 13.70 -5.34 7.97
C ALA A 10 13.13 -4.65 6.71
N PHE A 11 12.91 -5.42 5.64
CA PHE A 11 12.31 -5.00 4.38
C PHE A 11 11.39 -6.11 3.83
N SER A 12 10.18 -5.76 3.40
CA SER A 12 9.29 -6.64 2.66
C SER A 12 8.65 -5.91 1.47
N LEU A 13 8.33 -6.68 0.43
CA LEU A 13 7.57 -6.21 -0.73
C LEU A 13 6.18 -6.81 -0.66
N GLN A 14 5.15 -5.97 -0.59
CA GLN A 14 3.77 -6.42 -0.58
C GLN A 14 3.04 -6.00 -1.86
N PRO A 15 2.50 -6.96 -2.65
CA PRO A 15 1.73 -6.62 -3.84
C PRO A 15 0.37 -6.02 -3.47
N MET A 16 0.03 -4.91 -4.13
CA MET A 16 -1.29 -4.28 -4.07
C MET A 16 -2.11 -4.78 -5.25
N VAL A 17 -2.87 -5.86 -5.03
CA VAL A 17 -3.56 -6.61 -6.09
C VAL A 17 -4.93 -6.04 -6.50
N GLY A 18 -5.40 -4.99 -5.81
CA GLY A 18 -6.69 -4.37 -6.08
C GLY A 18 -7.15 -3.45 -4.95
N GLY A 19 -8.32 -2.85 -5.12
CA GLY A 19 -8.90 -1.92 -4.17
C GLY A 19 -9.69 -0.83 -4.88
N ARG A 20 -10.48 -0.08 -4.12
CA ARG A 20 -11.30 1.02 -4.64
C ARG A 20 -11.01 2.29 -3.85
N VAL A 21 -10.81 3.40 -4.56
CA VAL A 21 -10.75 4.73 -3.96
C VAL A 21 -12.13 5.37 -4.07
N LYS A 22 -12.60 5.90 -2.96
CA LYS A 22 -13.89 6.59 -2.88
C LYS A 22 -13.72 7.88 -2.08
N SER A 23 -14.13 8.99 -2.67
CA SER A 23 -14.22 10.27 -1.98
C SER A 23 -15.28 10.25 -0.90
N LEU A 24 -15.01 10.94 0.20
CA LEU A 24 -16.00 11.18 1.24
C LEU A 24 -17.09 12.14 0.73
N PRO A 25 -18.33 12.06 1.27
CA PRO A 25 -19.38 13.01 0.90
C PRO A 25 -18.94 14.47 1.11
N GLY A 26 -19.15 15.30 0.09
CA GLY A 26 -18.80 16.73 0.12
C GLY A 26 -17.37 17.09 -0.29
N PHE A 27 -16.49 16.11 -0.52
CA PHE A 27 -15.15 16.37 -1.07
C PHE A 27 -15.24 16.73 -2.56
N SER A 28 -14.53 17.79 -2.99
CA SER A 28 -14.48 18.24 -4.39
C SER A 28 -13.06 18.66 -4.78
N PRO A 29 -12.53 18.19 -5.93
CA PRO A 29 -13.20 17.30 -6.89
C PRO A 29 -13.32 15.87 -6.34
N ALA A 30 -14.41 15.19 -6.70
CA ALA A 30 -14.56 13.78 -6.35
C ALA A 30 -13.53 12.95 -7.13
N PHE A 31 -12.67 12.24 -6.41
CA PHE A 31 -11.74 11.25 -6.94
C PHE A 31 -12.23 9.86 -6.52
N ASN A 32 -12.77 9.11 -7.48
CA ASN A 32 -13.27 7.76 -7.31
C ASN A 32 -12.68 6.87 -8.41
N GLY A 33 -12.35 5.62 -8.10
CA GLY A 33 -11.76 4.71 -9.07
C GLY A 33 -11.29 3.41 -8.46
N GLU A 34 -10.62 2.60 -9.27
CA GLU A 34 -10.14 1.28 -8.89
C GLU A 34 -8.64 1.14 -9.17
N PHE A 35 -7.95 0.41 -8.31
CA PHE A 35 -6.58 0.00 -8.59
C PHE A 35 -6.53 -0.84 -9.86
N VAL A 36 -5.55 -0.56 -10.72
CA VAL A 36 -5.33 -1.33 -11.96
C VAL A 36 -3.90 -1.88 -12.00
N GLY A 37 -3.76 -3.09 -12.54
CA GLY A 37 -2.49 -3.80 -12.58
C GLY A 37 -2.04 -4.30 -11.19
N SER A 38 -0.73 -4.43 -10.99
CA SER A 38 -0.14 -4.76 -9.68
C SER A 38 0.67 -3.57 -9.19
N GLY A 39 0.20 -2.92 -8.13
CA GLY A 39 1.01 -1.99 -7.35
C GLY A 39 1.94 -2.74 -6.39
N ASN A 40 2.83 -2.02 -5.74
CA ASN A 40 3.77 -2.55 -4.76
C ASN A 40 3.93 -1.58 -3.59
N ASP A 41 3.95 -2.12 -2.38
CA ASP A 41 4.40 -1.39 -1.19
C ASP A 41 5.76 -1.95 -0.73
N TYR A 42 6.74 -1.07 -0.62
CA TYR A 42 8.10 -1.35 -0.17
C TYR A 42 8.21 -1.03 1.31
N ILE A 43 7.86 -2.00 2.15
CA ILE A 43 7.73 -1.83 3.59
C ILE A 43 9.09 -2.02 4.26
N ARG A 44 9.49 -1.07 5.10
CA ARG A 44 10.69 -1.17 5.94
C ARG A 44 10.33 -1.07 7.42
N VAL A 45 10.90 -1.95 8.23
CA VAL A 45 10.78 -1.90 9.70
C VAL A 45 12.01 -1.23 10.25
N ASP A 46 11.82 -0.17 11.03
CA ASP A 46 12.92 0.54 11.65
C ASP A 46 13.61 -0.34 12.71
N PRO A 47 14.91 -0.15 12.96
CA PRO A 47 15.64 -0.94 13.96
C PRO A 47 15.08 -0.84 15.38
N ASP A 48 14.29 0.20 15.69
CA ASP A 48 13.64 0.36 16.99
C ASP A 48 12.39 -0.54 17.17
N GLY A 49 11.94 -1.21 16.10
CA GLY A 49 10.76 -2.07 16.09
C GLY A 49 9.43 -1.34 16.31
N LYS A 50 9.41 0.00 16.25
CA LYS A 50 8.24 0.83 16.54
C LYS A 50 7.69 1.54 15.32
N HIS A 51 8.51 1.72 14.29
CA HIS A 51 8.13 2.44 13.10
C HIS A 51 8.18 1.55 11.85
N PHE A 52 7.16 1.73 11.00
CA PHE A 52 7.16 1.22 9.63
C PHE A 52 7.28 2.40 8.66
N ARG A 53 8.09 2.23 7.62
CA ARG A 53 8.15 3.13 6.47
C ARG A 53 7.49 2.44 5.29
N LEU A 54 6.40 3.04 4.82
CA LEU A 54 5.65 2.58 3.66
C LEU A 54 6.05 3.41 2.45
N ASP A 55 6.10 2.78 1.29
CA ASP A 55 6.52 3.38 0.03
C ASP A 55 5.73 2.66 -1.05
N ALA A 56 4.48 3.13 -1.22
CA ALA A 56 3.46 2.46 -2.01
C ALA A 56 3.33 3.12 -3.38
N HIS A 57 3.55 2.31 -4.42
CA HIS A 57 3.39 2.69 -5.81
C HIS A 57 2.22 1.92 -6.40
N GLY A 58 1.18 2.64 -6.82
CA GLY A 58 0.01 2.05 -7.46
C GLY A 58 -0.57 2.99 -8.51
N VAL A 59 -1.36 2.41 -9.42
CA VAL A 59 -2.06 3.14 -10.47
C VAL A 59 -3.56 2.96 -10.24
N ILE A 60 -4.31 4.06 -10.35
CA ILE A 60 -5.75 4.08 -10.18
C ILE A 60 -6.36 4.52 -11.50
N ARG A 61 -7.29 3.71 -12.02
CA ARG A 61 -8.19 4.15 -13.07
C ARG A 61 -9.41 4.80 -12.43
N THR A 62 -9.64 6.07 -12.72
CA THR A 62 -10.79 6.80 -12.20
C THR A 62 -12.08 6.40 -12.92
N ASP A 63 -13.22 6.60 -12.26
CA ASP A 63 -14.55 6.27 -12.81
C ASP A 63 -14.87 7.10 -14.08
N ASP A 64 -14.22 8.27 -14.25
CA ASP A 64 -14.30 9.11 -15.46
C ASP A 64 -13.25 8.77 -16.54
N GLY A 65 -12.41 7.76 -16.30
CA GLY A 65 -11.56 7.13 -17.30
C GLY A 65 -10.10 7.60 -17.37
N ALA A 66 -9.65 8.47 -16.47
CA ALA A 66 -8.23 8.80 -16.34
C ALA A 66 -7.44 7.64 -15.69
N VAL A 67 -6.15 7.53 -16.01
CA VAL A 67 -5.19 6.53 -15.49
C VAL A 67 -3.85 7.20 -15.23
#